data_AF-A0A1B6EF98-F1
#
_entry.id   AF-A0A1B6EF98-F1
#
_cell.length_a   1.000
_cell.length_b   1.000
_cell.length_c   1.000
_cell.angle_alpha   90.00
_cell.angle_beta   90.00
_cell.angle_gamma   90.00
#
_symmetry.space_group_name_H-M   'P 1'
#
loop_
_entity.id
_entity.type
_entity.pdbx_description
1 polymer ?
#
loop_
_entity_poly.entity_id
_entity_poly.type
_entity_poly.pdbx_seq_one_letter_code
_entity_poly.pdbx_strand_id
1 'polypeptide(L)'
;MSTLYLCHHKADGIIVDSDKDNLKLNGFFECYKSRCTKIKRQFYCDRYCNKITTTAVNVYVQYENDVFTGTCNRMVAHNRANGSDVGIKVEATEVWRETGLPEVVMASCHKVQREGNTLRATDCINGTLLNEELIPEKYMNFTTYWSLVTNSTRLLDPEQNYLPMQHLLTIFNYSRLYINLEGCVNTLRGECREFLNTHGIDGDNNTAQSRFPCFYKKDDPFLVIARFDLDKTWRDLMIAIFVPSTLFVISFIALVVIAHSVKVGDDAKMRCQLCAQDDPAAITEDLAMDGVLQTTEDMADMDTRANQPLA
;
A
#
# COMPACT_ATOMS: atom_id res chain seq x y z
N MET A 1 26.92 7.49 -1.06
CA MET A 1 26.06 6.34 -1.43
C MET A 1 26.99 5.23 -1.89
N SER A 2 27.04 4.11 -1.17
CA SER A 2 27.77 2.91 -1.61
C SER A 2 26.79 1.80 -1.97
N THR A 3 25.85 2.07 -2.87
CA THR A 3 24.92 1.03 -3.35
C THR A 3 25.60 0.26 -4.47
N LEU A 4 26.45 -0.69 -4.11
CA LEU A 4 26.94 -1.72 -5.03
C LEU A 4 26.01 -2.93 -4.86
N TYR A 5 25.57 -3.50 -5.98
CA TYR A 5 24.77 -4.72 -6.00
C TYR A 5 25.67 -5.87 -6.47
N LEU A 6 25.74 -6.94 -5.69
CA LEU A 6 26.35 -8.19 -6.11
C LEU A 6 25.24 -9.07 -6.68
N CYS A 7 25.14 -9.10 -8.01
CA CYS A 7 24.14 -9.89 -8.70
C CYS A 7 24.60 -11.33 -8.89
N HIS A 8 23.95 -12.25 -8.19
CA HIS A 8 24.08 -13.68 -8.39
C HIS A 8 23.20 -14.12 -9.56
N HIS A 9 23.82 -14.85 -10.47
CA HIS A 9 23.13 -15.52 -11.55
C HIS A 9 23.74 -16.90 -11.74
N LYS A 10 22.95 -17.77 -12.36
CA LYS A 10 23.40 -19.10 -12.74
C LYS A 10 23.02 -19.34 -14.18
N ALA A 11 24.02 -19.49 -15.03
CA ALA A 11 23.82 -19.79 -16.44
C ALA A 11 23.52 -21.29 -16.61
N ASP A 12 22.25 -21.66 -16.36
CA ASP A 12 21.73 -23.04 -16.47
C ASP A 12 20.91 -23.26 -17.76
N GLY A 13 20.97 -22.33 -18.71
CA GLY A 13 20.18 -22.37 -19.94
C GLY A 13 20.87 -23.06 -21.11
N ILE A 14 20.36 -22.78 -22.31
CA ILE A 14 20.93 -23.31 -23.55
C ILE A 14 22.33 -22.71 -23.78
N ILE A 15 23.26 -23.53 -24.25
CA ILE A 15 24.60 -23.08 -24.66
C ILE A 15 24.55 -22.80 -26.17
N VAL A 16 24.97 -21.62 -26.57
CA VAL A 16 25.01 -21.14 -27.95
C VAL A 16 26.45 -20.77 -28.30
N ASP A 17 26.91 -21.17 -29.48
CA ASP A 17 28.22 -20.75 -30.01
C ASP A 17 28.06 -19.36 -30.65
N SER A 18 28.62 -18.33 -30.02
CA SER A 18 28.48 -16.94 -30.48
C SER A 18 29.07 -16.71 -31.87
N ASP A 19 30.08 -17.49 -32.26
CA ASP A 19 30.79 -17.26 -33.53
C ASP A 19 30.00 -17.82 -34.72
N LYS A 20 29.09 -18.77 -34.47
CA LYS A 20 28.26 -19.44 -35.49
C LYS A 20 26.78 -19.07 -35.43
N ASP A 21 26.27 -18.84 -34.24
CA ASP A 21 24.83 -18.76 -33.95
C ASP A 21 24.45 -17.46 -33.20
N ASN A 22 25.15 -16.36 -33.49
CA ASN A 22 24.93 -15.05 -32.85
C ASN A 22 23.47 -14.56 -32.90
N LEU A 23 22.71 -14.89 -33.96
CA LEU A 23 21.29 -14.54 -34.11
C LEU A 23 20.37 -15.19 -33.06
N LYS A 24 20.82 -16.26 -32.38
CA LYS A 24 20.06 -16.98 -31.34
C LYS A 24 20.25 -16.38 -29.94
N LEU A 25 21.13 -15.39 -29.78
CA LEU A 25 21.40 -14.71 -28.51
C LEU A 25 20.31 -13.66 -28.20
N ASN A 26 19.12 -14.12 -27.80
CA ASN A 26 18.04 -13.25 -27.33
C ASN A 26 17.79 -13.41 -25.82
N GLY A 27 18.12 -12.36 -25.06
CA GLY A 27 18.02 -12.27 -23.60
C GLY A 27 19.37 -12.16 -22.90
N PHE A 28 19.42 -12.60 -21.63
CA PHE A 28 20.65 -12.58 -20.84
C PHE A 28 21.46 -13.87 -21.04
N PHE A 29 22.75 -13.74 -21.34
CA PHE A 29 23.70 -14.84 -21.51
C PHE A 29 24.99 -14.55 -20.75
N GLU A 30 25.58 -15.60 -20.19
CA GLU A 30 26.94 -15.57 -19.66
C GLU A 30 27.87 -16.21 -20.72
N CYS A 31 28.75 -15.41 -21.30
CA CYS A 31 29.64 -15.84 -22.38
C CYS A 31 31.06 -16.00 -21.87
N TYR A 32 31.64 -17.18 -22.08
CA TYR A 32 33.06 -17.43 -21.88
C TYR A 32 33.68 -17.89 -23.19
N LYS A 33 34.51 -17.03 -23.79
CA LYS A 33 35.01 -17.16 -25.17
C LYS A 33 33.83 -17.20 -26.16
N SER A 34 33.77 -18.21 -27.02
CA SER A 34 32.68 -18.38 -28.01
C SER A 34 31.46 -19.13 -27.47
N ARG A 35 31.46 -19.60 -26.22
CA ARG A 35 30.33 -20.33 -25.64
C ARG A 35 29.53 -19.43 -24.72
N CYS A 36 28.29 -19.15 -25.12
CA CYS A 36 27.33 -18.32 -24.39
C CYS A 36 26.22 -19.18 -23.81
N THR A 37 26.07 -19.19 -22.48
CA THR A 37 25.02 -19.95 -21.80
C THR A 37 23.90 -19.03 -21.35
N LYS A 38 22.65 -19.35 -21.72
CA LYS A 38 21.49 -18.51 -21.39
C LYS A 38 21.22 -18.50 -19.89
N ILE A 39 20.95 -17.33 -19.34
CA ILE A 39 20.51 -17.16 -17.96
C ILE A 39 18.97 -17.22 -17.97
N LYS A 40 18.39 -18.32 -17.45
CA LYS A 40 16.93 -18.53 -17.45
C LYS A 40 16.21 -17.87 -16.27
N ARG A 41 16.86 -17.83 -15.11
CA ARG A 41 16.27 -17.27 -13.89
C ARG A 41 16.59 -15.78 -13.80
N GLN A 42 15.69 -15.02 -13.19
CA GLN A 42 15.94 -13.63 -12.87
C GLN A 42 17.18 -13.52 -11.97
N PHE A 43 17.94 -12.43 -12.15
CA PHE A 43 19.08 -12.11 -11.30
C PHE A 43 18.61 -12.00 -9.86
N TYR A 44 19.34 -12.64 -8.95
CA TYR A 44 19.17 -12.42 -7.53
C TYR A 44 20.33 -11.53 -7.08
N CYS A 45 20.04 -10.25 -6.83
CA CYS A 45 21.07 -9.28 -6.47
C CYS A 45 21.05 -9.03 -4.98
N ASP A 46 22.13 -9.43 -4.31
CA ASP A 46 22.38 -9.03 -2.94
C ASP A 46 22.90 -7.60 -2.91
N ARG A 47 22.39 -6.79 -1.99
CA ARG A 47 22.97 -5.47 -1.72
C ARG A 47 24.32 -5.70 -1.05
N TYR A 48 25.38 -5.14 -1.63
CA TYR A 48 26.76 -5.41 -1.23
C TYR A 48 27.49 -4.11 -0.91
N CYS A 49 27.53 -3.73 0.36
CA CYS A 49 28.36 -2.62 0.84
C CYS A 49 29.74 -3.16 1.25
N ASN A 50 30.71 -3.17 0.32
CA ASN A 50 32.05 -3.66 0.63
C ASN A 50 32.89 -2.71 1.47
N LYS A 51 32.64 -1.39 1.37
CA LYS A 51 33.48 -0.36 1.99
C LYS A 51 32.63 0.83 2.41
N ILE A 52 32.28 0.89 3.69
CA ILE A 52 31.74 2.09 4.32
C ILE A 52 32.93 3.00 4.62
N THR A 53 32.93 4.21 4.06
CA THR A 53 34.01 5.18 4.31
C THR A 53 33.93 5.67 5.75
N THR A 54 35.05 5.59 6.47
CA THR A 54 35.14 6.03 7.86
C THR A 54 35.92 7.33 8.03
N THR A 55 36.62 7.77 6.98
CA THR A 55 37.41 9.02 7.03
C THR A 55 36.52 10.25 7.10
N ALA A 56 36.71 11.09 8.12
CA ALA A 56 36.02 12.38 8.29
C ALA A 56 34.49 12.24 8.37
N VAL A 57 33.99 11.16 8.97
CA VAL A 57 32.57 10.91 9.17
C VAL A 57 32.27 10.84 10.67
N ASN A 58 31.36 11.70 11.13
CA ASN A 58 30.92 11.74 12.52
C ASN A 58 29.45 11.32 12.70
N VAL A 59 28.71 11.08 11.61
CA VAL A 59 27.32 10.59 11.67
C VAL A 59 27.12 9.41 10.72
N TYR A 60 26.58 8.31 11.25
CA TYR A 60 26.14 7.13 10.51
C TYR A 60 24.65 6.91 10.73
N VAL A 61 23.87 7.02 9.65
CA VAL A 61 22.43 6.77 9.67
C VAL A 61 22.13 5.55 8.82
N GLN A 62 21.65 4.49 9.46
CA GLN A 62 21.22 3.30 8.77
C GLN A 62 19.80 3.46 8.22
N TYR A 63 19.60 3.01 6.99
CA TYR A 63 18.28 2.83 6.38
C TYR A 63 18.27 1.52 5.61
N GLU A 64 17.43 0.56 6.01
CA GLU A 64 17.48 -0.81 5.50
C GLU A 64 18.94 -1.32 5.49
N ASN A 65 19.39 -1.87 4.36
CA ASN A 65 20.74 -2.39 4.14
C ASN A 65 21.74 -1.31 3.70
N ASP A 66 21.38 -0.03 3.81
CA ASP A 66 22.20 1.09 3.39
C ASP A 66 22.63 1.93 4.60
N VAL A 67 23.84 2.48 4.53
CA VAL A 67 24.38 3.39 5.56
C VAL A 67 24.68 4.73 4.91
N PHE A 68 24.03 5.77 5.42
CA PHE A 68 24.28 7.14 5.05
C PHE A 68 25.29 7.75 6.01
N THR A 69 26.44 8.15 5.47
CA THR A 69 27.51 8.79 6.22
C THR A 69 27.51 10.29 5.97
N GLY A 70 27.83 11.08 6.99
CA GLY A 70 27.95 12.53 6.89
C GLY A 70 28.92 13.12 7.91
N THR A 71 29.38 14.33 7.60
CA THR A 71 30.11 15.21 8.52
C THR A 71 29.14 16.32 8.91
N CYS A 72 28.60 16.24 10.12
CA CYS A 72 27.53 17.13 10.60
C CYS A 72 27.99 17.86 11.85
N ASN A 73 27.73 19.17 11.93
CA ASN A 73 28.10 19.96 13.12
C ASN A 73 27.01 19.92 14.20
N ARG A 74 25.74 19.72 13.81
CA ARG A 74 24.58 19.68 14.71
C ARG A 74 23.49 18.78 14.17
N MET A 75 22.68 18.26 15.08
CA MET A 75 21.49 17.47 14.79
C MET A 75 20.28 18.08 15.51
N VAL A 76 19.17 18.22 14.78
CA VAL A 76 17.96 18.89 15.24
C VAL A 76 16.78 17.96 15.04
N ALA A 77 15.96 17.80 16.08
CA ALA A 77 14.71 17.05 16.03
C ALA A 77 13.50 17.99 15.95
N HIS A 78 12.49 17.55 15.20
CA HIS A 78 11.21 18.25 15.03
C HIS A 78 10.04 17.53 15.70
N ASN A 79 10.26 16.31 16.18
CA ASN A 79 9.26 15.49 16.84
C ASN A 79 9.87 14.91 18.12
N ARG A 80 9.04 14.78 19.15
CA ARG A 80 9.36 14.10 20.41
C ARG A 80 8.58 12.80 20.47
N ALA A 81 9.25 11.72 20.85
CA ALA A 81 8.64 10.43 21.12
C ALA A 81 7.76 10.49 22.37
N ASN A 82 6.68 9.71 22.37
CA ASN A 82 5.74 9.63 23.48
C ASN A 82 5.49 8.15 23.87
N GLY A 83 6.58 7.41 24.10
CA GLY A 83 6.53 5.98 24.35
C GLY A 83 5.91 5.22 23.17
N SER A 84 4.88 4.42 23.46
CA SER A 84 4.13 3.63 22.46
C SER A 84 3.03 4.43 21.74
N ASP A 85 2.78 5.68 22.14
CA ASP A 85 1.79 6.54 21.51
C ASP A 85 2.40 7.43 20.43
N VAL A 86 1.52 8.07 19.66
CA VAL A 86 1.90 8.98 18.58
C VAL A 86 2.79 10.11 19.13
N GLY A 87 3.92 10.33 18.46
CA GLY A 87 4.86 11.38 18.80
C GLY A 87 4.26 12.79 18.69
N ILE A 88 4.82 13.71 19.46
CA ILE A 88 4.35 15.09 19.55
C ILE A 88 5.26 15.96 18.68
N LYS A 89 4.67 16.76 17.80
CA LYS A 89 5.42 17.76 17.02
C LYS A 89 5.91 18.85 17.95
N VAL A 90 7.22 19.13 17.91
CA VAL A 90 7.87 20.15 18.73
C VAL A 90 8.60 21.15 17.84
N GLU A 91 8.94 22.30 18.40
CA GLU A 91 9.84 23.22 17.71
C GLU A 91 11.22 22.58 17.53
N ALA A 92 11.95 23.06 16.52
CA ALA A 92 13.25 22.56 16.14
C ALA A 92 14.22 22.60 17.34
N THR A 93 14.47 21.43 17.95
CA THR A 93 15.24 21.29 19.18
C THR A 93 16.56 20.60 18.87
N GLU A 94 17.68 21.20 19.30
CA GLU A 94 19.01 20.62 19.11
C GLU A 94 19.20 19.42 20.04
N VAL A 95 19.46 18.25 19.45
CA VAL A 95 19.64 16.99 20.19
C VAL A 95 21.12 16.66 20.35
N TRP A 96 21.94 17.10 19.39
CA TRP A 96 23.37 16.84 19.40
C TRP A 96 24.13 17.94 18.69
N ARG A 97 25.35 18.21 19.16
CA ARG A 97 26.30 19.14 18.58
C ARG A 97 27.70 18.54 18.66
N GLU A 98 28.48 18.78 17.63
CA GLU A 98 29.90 18.45 17.62
C GLU A 98 30.65 19.33 18.64
N THR A 99 31.20 18.69 19.67
CA THR A 99 31.94 19.35 20.77
C THR A 99 33.45 19.31 20.60
N GLY A 100 33.93 18.73 19.49
CA GLY A 100 35.36 18.52 19.22
C GLY A 100 35.95 17.28 19.91
N LEU A 101 35.15 16.53 20.67
CA LEU A 101 35.50 15.20 21.14
C LEU A 101 35.34 14.18 19.98
N PRO A 102 36.12 13.08 19.97
CA PRO A 102 36.05 12.04 18.95
C PRO A 102 34.78 11.18 19.13
N GLU A 103 33.62 11.78 18.92
CA GLU A 103 32.32 11.13 19.09
C GLU A 103 31.58 11.01 17.77
N VAL A 104 31.02 9.83 17.55
CA VAL A 104 30.30 9.47 16.35
C VAL A 104 28.87 9.09 16.71
N VAL A 105 27.92 9.70 16.01
CA VAL A 105 26.50 9.40 16.16
C VAL A 105 26.11 8.23 15.28
N MET A 106 25.42 7.25 15.85
CA MET A 106 24.81 6.14 15.13
C MET A 106 23.30 6.13 15.38
N ALA A 107 22.51 5.94 14.32
CA ALA A 107 21.06 5.82 14.41
C ALA A 107 20.50 4.97 13.28
N SER A 108 19.32 4.38 13.46
CA SER A 108 18.60 3.63 12.43
C SER A 108 17.27 4.31 12.11
N CYS A 109 16.97 4.57 10.85
CA CYS A 109 15.79 5.36 10.45
C CYS A 109 14.95 4.64 9.39
N HIS A 110 13.66 4.99 9.32
CA HIS A 110 12.76 4.47 8.30
C HIS A 110 13.00 5.10 6.92
N LYS A 111 13.40 6.37 6.84
CA LYS A 111 13.72 7.01 5.57
C LYS A 111 14.80 8.06 5.77
N VAL A 112 15.74 8.12 4.82
CA VAL A 112 16.85 9.07 4.81
C VAL A 112 16.97 9.69 3.44
N GLN A 113 17.03 11.01 3.38
CA GLN A 113 17.17 11.78 2.15
C GLN A 113 18.28 12.81 2.33
N ARG A 114 19.20 12.88 1.36
CA ARG A 114 20.21 13.94 1.31
C ARG A 114 19.66 15.12 0.51
N GLU A 115 19.59 16.28 1.14
CA GLU A 115 19.13 17.53 0.54
C GLU A 115 20.30 18.52 0.52
N GLY A 116 21.11 18.47 -0.54
CA GLY A 116 22.36 19.24 -0.62
C GLY A 116 23.34 18.84 0.50
N ASN A 117 23.59 19.77 1.42
CA ASN A 117 24.48 19.59 2.57
C ASN A 117 23.77 19.11 3.85
N THR A 118 22.47 18.85 3.80
CA THR A 118 21.72 18.35 4.96
C THR A 118 21.30 16.89 4.76
N LEU A 119 21.28 16.14 5.86
CA LEU A 119 20.70 14.81 5.93
C LEU A 119 19.37 14.92 6.65
N ARG A 120 18.28 14.65 5.94
CA ARG A 120 16.94 14.60 6.49
C ARG A 120 16.56 13.15 6.70
N ALA A 121 16.38 12.77 7.95
CA ALA A 121 15.95 11.43 8.33
C ALA A 121 14.60 11.48 9.04
N THR A 122 13.78 10.46 8.86
CA THR A 122 12.45 10.34 9.47
C THR A 122 12.30 8.99 10.17
N ASP A 123 11.59 9.01 11.30
CA ASP A 123 11.34 7.87 12.20
C ASP A 123 12.64 7.13 12.55
N CYS A 124 13.51 7.85 13.27
CA CYS A 124 14.81 7.36 13.72
C CYS A 124 14.74 6.80 15.13
N ILE A 125 15.44 5.70 15.34
CA ILE A 125 15.48 4.91 16.58
C ILE A 125 16.93 4.49 16.89
N ASN A 126 17.15 4.03 18.12
CA ASN A 126 18.44 3.55 18.61
C ASN A 126 19.56 4.57 18.40
N GLY A 127 19.34 5.81 18.83
CA GLY A 127 20.35 6.86 18.76
C GLY A 127 21.43 6.66 19.82
N THR A 128 22.65 6.39 19.39
CA THR A 128 23.80 6.17 20.28
C THR A 128 25.03 6.98 19.89
N LEU A 129 25.94 7.13 20.85
CA LEU A 129 27.25 7.75 20.68
C LEU A 129 28.34 6.68 20.80
N LEU A 130 29.29 6.71 19.87
CA LEU A 130 30.45 5.83 19.86
C LEU A 130 31.73 6.67 19.83
N ASN A 131 32.80 6.20 20.49
CA ASN A 131 34.12 6.81 20.35
C ASN A 131 34.68 6.49 18.95
N GLU A 132 35.21 7.51 18.26
CA GLU A 132 35.83 7.40 16.93
C GLU A 132 36.99 6.39 16.93
N GLU A 133 37.71 6.24 18.04
CA GLU A 133 38.83 5.29 18.18
C GLU A 133 38.42 3.82 17.98
N LEU A 134 37.14 3.49 18.18
CA LEU A 134 36.61 2.15 17.96
C LEU A 134 36.29 1.87 16.49
N ILE A 135 36.28 2.90 15.65
CA ILE A 135 35.95 2.81 14.24
C ILE A 135 37.22 2.51 13.44
N PRO A 136 37.25 1.46 12.61
CA PRO A 136 38.41 1.16 11.77
C PRO A 136 38.75 2.32 10.83
N GLU A 137 40.04 2.61 10.69
CA GLU A 137 40.50 3.66 9.79
C GLU A 137 40.24 3.32 8.31
N LYS A 138 39.97 4.37 7.52
CA LYS A 138 39.73 4.34 6.07
C LYS A 138 38.40 3.71 5.64
N TYR A 139 38.18 2.45 5.96
CA TYR A 139 36.99 1.71 5.54
C TYR A 139 36.59 0.65 6.57
N MET A 140 35.29 0.39 6.67
CA MET A 140 34.75 -0.75 7.42
C MET A 140 33.72 -1.54 6.59
N ASN A 141 33.53 -2.80 6.97
CA ASN A 141 32.52 -3.68 6.39
C ASN A 141 31.21 -3.60 7.16
N PHE A 142 30.10 -4.03 6.54
CA PHE A 142 28.77 -4.01 7.18
C PHE A 142 28.70 -4.89 8.45
N THR A 143 29.37 -6.05 8.46
CA THR A 143 29.46 -6.89 9.67
C THR A 143 30.12 -6.17 10.83
N THR A 144 31.21 -5.44 10.56
CA THR A 144 31.87 -4.63 11.59
C THR A 144 30.95 -3.50 12.05
N TYR A 145 30.30 -2.80 11.11
CA TYR A 145 29.34 -1.75 11.43
C TYR A 145 28.22 -2.26 12.36
N TRP A 146 27.61 -3.40 12.04
CA TRP A 146 26.60 -4.02 12.90
C TRP A 146 27.13 -4.34 14.29
N SER A 147 28.34 -4.91 14.39
CA SER A 147 28.94 -5.20 15.68
C SER A 147 29.17 -3.94 16.53
N LEU A 148 29.48 -2.81 15.90
CA LEU A 148 29.61 -1.52 16.58
C LEU A 148 28.25 -1.01 17.07
N VAL A 149 27.22 -1.09 16.23
CA VAL A 149 25.85 -0.68 16.58
C VAL A 149 25.30 -1.52 17.74
N THR A 150 25.48 -2.84 17.71
CA THR A 150 25.00 -3.73 18.79
C THR A 150 25.75 -3.55 20.09
N ASN A 151 27.04 -3.20 20.04
CA ASN A 151 27.88 -3.00 21.22
C ASN A 151 27.79 -1.57 21.77
N SER A 152 27.18 -0.64 21.03
CA SER A 152 27.05 0.75 21.46
C SER A 152 25.99 0.88 22.55
N THR A 153 26.43 1.17 23.77
CA THR A 153 25.57 1.28 24.97
C THR A 153 25.29 2.71 25.38
N ARG A 154 26.11 3.67 24.93
CA ARG A 154 25.98 5.07 25.31
C ARG A 154 24.88 5.73 24.49
N LEU A 155 23.78 6.05 25.15
CA LEU A 155 22.64 6.74 24.54
C LEU A 155 23.03 8.15 24.10
N LEU A 156 22.53 8.56 22.94
CA LEU A 156 22.64 9.94 22.46
C LEU A 156 21.77 10.88 23.31
N ASP A 157 20.57 10.43 23.63
CA ASP A 157 19.59 11.14 24.44
C ASP A 157 19.25 10.28 25.68
N PRO A 158 19.79 10.63 26.87
CA PRO A 158 19.52 9.88 28.10
C PRO A 158 18.05 9.85 28.49
N GLU A 159 17.28 10.89 28.13
CA GLU A 159 15.84 10.97 28.40
C GLU A 159 15.01 10.20 27.37
N GLN A 160 15.63 9.78 26.26
CA GLN A 160 14.99 9.04 25.17
C GLN A 160 13.76 9.75 24.57
N ASN A 161 13.83 11.08 24.50
CA ASN A 161 12.78 11.93 23.97
C ASN A 161 12.81 12.05 22.44
N TYR A 162 13.99 11.97 21.79
CA TYR A 162 14.10 12.24 20.34
C TYR A 162 14.54 11.04 19.50
N LEU A 163 15.51 10.24 19.99
CA LEU A 163 15.91 8.97 19.37
C LEU A 163 15.88 7.83 20.39
N PRO A 164 14.68 7.47 20.86
CA PRO A 164 14.53 6.39 21.83
C PRO A 164 15.00 5.04 21.27
N MET A 165 15.27 4.13 22.20
CA MET A 165 15.51 2.74 21.88
C MET A 165 14.22 2.05 21.43
N GLN A 166 14.33 1.12 20.49
CA GLN A 166 13.20 0.40 19.89
C GLN A 166 12.23 -0.19 20.93
N HIS A 167 12.76 -0.75 22.02
CA HIS A 167 11.94 -1.42 23.04
C HIS A 167 10.98 -0.47 23.78
N LEU A 168 11.26 0.83 23.84
CA LEU A 168 10.36 1.82 24.45
C LEU A 168 9.21 2.23 23.52
N LEU A 169 9.40 2.05 22.21
CA LEU A 169 8.38 2.34 21.19
C LEU A 169 7.48 1.14 20.90
N THR A 170 7.85 -0.06 21.38
CA THR A 170 7.11 -1.30 21.12
C THR A 170 5.70 -1.23 21.72
N ILE A 171 4.68 -1.27 20.87
CA ILE A 171 3.27 -1.32 21.27
C ILE A 171 2.87 -2.74 21.67
N PHE A 172 3.19 -3.72 20.82
CA PHE A 172 2.89 -5.14 21.03
C PHE A 172 4.13 -5.98 20.74
N ASN A 173 4.40 -7.00 21.57
CA ASN A 173 5.55 -7.88 21.38
C ASN A 173 5.40 -8.80 20.16
N TYR A 174 4.18 -9.21 19.86
CA TYR A 174 3.87 -10.09 18.74
C TYR A 174 2.51 -9.71 18.15
N SER A 175 2.47 -9.55 16.83
CA SER A 175 1.25 -9.32 16.07
C SER A 175 1.38 -9.99 14.70
N ARG A 176 0.25 -10.34 14.09
CA ARG A 176 0.25 -10.90 12.74
C ARG A 176 0.11 -9.76 11.73
N LEU A 177 1.07 -9.69 10.81
CA LEU A 177 1.05 -8.72 9.73
C LEU A 177 0.25 -9.27 8.54
N TYR A 178 -0.80 -8.54 8.17
CA TYR A 178 -1.62 -8.83 7.00
C TYR A 178 -1.41 -7.75 5.93
N ILE A 179 -1.52 -8.14 4.66
CA ILE A 179 -1.46 -7.19 3.53
C ILE A 179 -2.62 -6.18 3.64
N ASN A 180 -3.82 -6.70 3.89
CA ASN A 180 -5.11 -6.02 4.02
C ASN A 180 -6.02 -6.87 4.94
N LEU A 181 -7.25 -6.42 5.22
CA LEU A 181 -8.22 -7.18 6.05
C LEU A 181 -8.60 -8.55 5.47
N GLU A 182 -8.59 -8.69 4.14
CA GLU A 182 -8.94 -9.92 3.43
C GLU A 182 -7.76 -10.90 3.29
N GLY A 183 -6.55 -10.42 3.62
CA GLY A 183 -5.29 -11.11 3.39
C GLY A 183 -4.98 -11.36 1.92
N CYS A 184 -4.28 -12.46 1.70
CA CYS A 184 -3.83 -12.90 0.41
C CYS A 184 -4.97 -13.46 -0.44
N VAL A 185 -5.49 -12.67 -1.36
CA VAL A 185 -6.43 -13.17 -2.38
C VAL A 185 -5.66 -13.98 -3.43
N ASN A 186 -6.25 -15.08 -3.93
CA ASN A 186 -5.67 -15.96 -4.94
C ASN A 186 -5.65 -15.29 -6.33
N THR A 187 -4.91 -14.18 -6.44
CA THR A 187 -4.67 -13.50 -7.70
C THR A 187 -3.43 -14.11 -8.35
N LEU A 188 -3.46 -14.31 -9.67
CA LEU A 188 -2.29 -14.71 -10.47
C LEU A 188 -1.13 -13.67 -10.41
N ARG A 189 -1.33 -12.53 -9.72
CA ARG A 189 -0.34 -11.47 -9.52
C ARG A 189 0.75 -11.82 -8.51
N GLY A 190 0.57 -12.87 -7.69
CA GLY A 190 1.60 -13.30 -6.75
C GLY A 190 1.89 -12.30 -5.63
N GLU A 191 0.90 -11.49 -5.25
CA GLU A 191 1.04 -10.38 -4.29
C GLU A 191 1.62 -10.84 -2.93
N CYS A 192 1.29 -12.05 -2.50
CA CYS A 192 1.81 -12.64 -1.26
C CYS A 192 3.31 -12.91 -1.30
N ARG A 193 3.80 -13.35 -2.47
CA ARG A 193 5.22 -13.63 -2.66
C ARG A 193 6.01 -12.32 -2.66
N GLU A 194 5.48 -11.29 -3.31
CA GLU A 194 6.07 -9.96 -3.29
C GLU A 194 6.03 -9.33 -1.89
N PHE A 195 4.91 -9.49 -1.18
CA PHE A 195 4.77 -9.00 0.18
C PHE A 195 5.74 -9.69 1.15
N LEU A 196 5.85 -11.02 1.08
CA LEU A 196 6.81 -11.77 1.90
C LEU A 196 8.25 -11.32 1.61
N ASN A 197 8.62 -11.10 0.35
CA ASN A 197 9.96 -10.65 -0.02
C ASN A 197 10.29 -9.24 0.52
N THR A 198 9.29 -8.37 0.67
CA THR A 198 9.49 -6.97 1.10
C THR A 198 9.33 -6.77 2.61
N HIS A 199 8.44 -7.53 3.25
CA HIS A 199 8.08 -7.38 4.66
C HIS A 199 8.56 -8.53 5.55
N GLY A 200 9.09 -9.61 4.96
CA GLY A 200 9.57 -10.81 5.67
C GLY A 200 11.06 -10.81 6.00
N ILE A 201 11.76 -9.68 5.87
CA ILE A 201 13.17 -9.57 6.26
C ILE A 201 13.22 -9.32 7.77
N ASP A 202 13.67 -10.34 8.50
CA ASP A 202 13.77 -10.37 9.97
C ASP A 202 15.08 -9.79 10.50
N GLY A 203 16.08 -9.61 9.64
CA GLY A 203 17.42 -9.15 10.00
C GLY A 203 18.42 -10.30 10.17
N ASP A 204 18.00 -11.54 9.95
CA ASP A 204 18.93 -12.68 9.91
C ASP A 204 19.89 -12.53 8.72
N ASN A 205 21.07 -13.14 8.83
CA ASN A 205 22.14 -13.08 7.83
C ASN A 205 22.75 -11.69 7.56
N ASN A 206 22.85 -10.84 8.58
CA ASN A 206 23.40 -9.47 8.46
C ASN A 206 22.58 -8.54 7.56
N THR A 207 21.28 -8.81 7.45
CA THR A 207 20.34 -7.89 6.80
C THR A 207 19.73 -6.95 7.84
N ALA A 208 19.23 -5.81 7.40
CA ALA A 208 18.45 -4.96 8.27
C ALA A 208 17.01 -5.47 8.34
N GLN A 209 16.43 -5.40 9.54
CA GLN A 209 15.03 -5.68 9.75
C GLN A 209 14.15 -4.76 8.87
N SER A 210 13.17 -5.35 8.19
CA SER A 210 12.19 -4.58 7.41
C SER A 210 11.39 -3.65 8.33
N ARG A 211 11.37 -2.37 7.99
CA ARG A 211 10.55 -1.34 8.67
C ARG A 211 9.63 -0.69 7.66
N PHE A 212 8.34 -0.71 7.93
CA PHE A 212 7.31 -0.21 7.03
C PHE A 212 6.18 0.43 7.83
N PRO A 213 5.48 1.42 7.25
CA PRO A 213 4.28 1.98 7.86
C PRO A 213 3.22 0.88 7.94
N CYS A 214 2.52 0.82 9.07
CA CYS A 214 1.45 -0.13 9.31
C CYS A 214 0.35 0.50 10.17
N PHE A 215 -0.81 -0.15 10.16
CA PHE A 215 -2.00 0.29 10.86
C PHE A 215 -2.43 -0.79 11.84
N TYR A 216 -2.77 -0.38 13.06
CA TYR A 216 -3.16 -1.28 14.13
C TYR A 216 -4.37 -0.71 14.88
N LYS A 217 -5.06 -1.58 15.61
CA LYS A 217 -6.09 -1.18 16.57
C LYS A 217 -5.47 -1.20 17.96
N LYS A 218 -5.70 -0.16 18.76
CA LYS A 218 -5.14 -0.09 20.12
C LYS A 218 -5.67 -1.21 21.03
N ASP A 219 -6.90 -1.67 20.79
CA ASP A 219 -7.57 -2.67 21.62
C ASP A 219 -7.31 -4.13 21.17
N ASP A 220 -6.71 -4.34 20.00
CA ASP A 220 -6.48 -5.69 19.45
C ASP A 220 -5.00 -5.87 19.06
N PRO A 221 -4.22 -6.62 19.85
CA PRO A 221 -2.81 -6.89 19.56
C PRO A 221 -2.60 -7.92 18.44
N PHE A 222 -3.65 -8.65 18.04
CA PHE A 222 -3.49 -9.81 17.17
C PHE A 222 -3.23 -9.44 15.71
N LEU A 223 -3.78 -8.31 15.25
CA LEU A 223 -3.87 -7.95 13.85
C LEU A 223 -3.26 -6.58 13.55
N VAL A 224 -2.32 -6.55 12.62
CA VAL A 224 -1.74 -5.34 12.05
C VAL A 224 -1.83 -5.42 10.52
N ILE A 225 -2.12 -4.30 9.87
CA ILE A 225 -2.37 -4.23 8.43
C ILE A 225 -1.36 -3.31 7.77
N ALA A 226 -0.74 -3.77 6.68
CA ALA A 226 0.23 -2.97 5.93
C ALA A 226 -0.44 -1.94 5.01
N ARG A 227 -1.54 -2.31 4.34
CA ARG A 227 -2.25 -1.44 3.39
C ARG A 227 -3.62 -1.10 3.93
N PHE A 228 -3.79 0.15 4.36
CA PHE A 228 -5.08 0.70 4.75
C PHE A 228 -5.24 2.08 4.11
N ASP A 229 -6.34 2.24 3.38
CA ASP A 229 -6.72 3.50 2.74
C ASP A 229 -8.04 3.96 3.35
N LEU A 230 -7.93 4.89 4.30
CA LEU A 230 -9.09 5.43 5.01
C LEU A 230 -9.99 6.21 4.05
N ASP A 231 -9.42 6.97 3.13
CA ASP A 231 -10.16 7.83 2.20
C ASP A 231 -10.96 6.99 1.20
N LYS A 232 -10.37 5.88 0.73
CA LYS A 232 -11.09 4.92 -0.10
C LYS A 232 -12.23 4.27 0.68
N THR A 233 -11.94 3.75 1.87
CA THR A 233 -12.93 3.05 2.71
C THR A 233 -14.11 3.97 3.05
N TRP A 234 -13.83 5.23 3.40
CA TRP A 234 -14.85 6.22 3.72
C TRP A 234 -15.72 6.59 2.51
N ARG A 235 -15.11 6.73 1.33
CA ARG A 235 -15.84 6.98 0.08
C ARG A 235 -16.74 5.81 -0.28
N ASP A 236 -16.23 4.58 -0.20
CA ASP A 236 -16.99 3.36 -0.48
C ASP A 236 -18.17 3.23 0.51
N LEU A 237 -17.95 3.53 1.79
CA LEU A 237 -19.00 3.58 2.82
C LEU A 237 -20.07 4.64 2.50
N MET A 238 -19.66 5.85 2.10
CA MET A 238 -20.60 6.92 1.74
C MET A 238 -21.46 6.53 0.53
N ILE A 239 -20.87 5.93 -0.51
CA ILE A 239 -21.61 5.44 -1.67
C ILE A 239 -22.60 4.35 -1.26
N ALA A 240 -22.18 3.40 -0.42
CA ALA A 240 -23.01 2.31 0.08
C ALA A 240 -24.21 2.79 0.93
N ILE A 241 -24.12 3.97 1.56
CA ILE A 241 -25.21 4.58 2.33
C ILE A 241 -26.11 5.43 1.42
N PHE A 242 -25.54 6.36 0.66
CA PHE A 242 -26.33 7.34 -0.10
C PHE A 242 -27.13 6.71 -1.25
N VAL A 243 -26.57 5.73 -1.97
CA VAL A 243 -27.25 5.14 -3.13
C VAL A 243 -28.53 4.38 -2.71
N PRO A 244 -28.51 3.46 -1.73
CA PRO A 244 -29.74 2.80 -1.28
C PRO A 244 -30.73 3.78 -0.63
N SER A 245 -30.25 4.75 0.17
CA SER A 245 -31.13 5.73 0.81
C SER A 245 -31.87 6.62 -0.19
N THR A 246 -31.18 7.08 -1.25
CA THR A 246 -31.82 7.89 -2.30
C THR A 246 -32.85 7.09 -3.09
N LEU A 247 -32.53 5.85 -3.48
CA LEU A 247 -33.48 4.96 -4.14
C LEU A 247 -34.71 4.66 -3.26
N PHE A 248 -34.51 4.48 -1.95
CA PHE A 248 -35.60 4.28 -1.00
C PHE A 248 -36.52 5.52 -0.93
N VAL A 249 -35.95 6.72 -0.83
CA VAL A 249 -36.73 7.98 -0.78
C VAL A 249 -37.52 8.19 -2.07
N ILE A 250 -36.90 7.98 -3.24
CA ILE A 250 -37.59 8.10 -4.54
C ILE A 250 -38.73 7.09 -4.63
N SER A 251 -38.48 5.84 -4.24
CA SER A 251 -39.51 4.79 -4.24
C SER A 251 -40.66 5.12 -3.30
N PHE A 252 -40.35 5.64 -2.11
CA PHE A 252 -41.36 6.06 -1.13
C PHE A 252 -42.21 7.23 -1.65
N ILE A 253 -41.59 8.26 -2.23
CA ILE A 253 -42.31 9.40 -2.82
C ILE A 253 -43.21 8.91 -3.96
N ALA A 254 -42.72 8.04 -4.85
CA ALA A 254 -43.51 7.48 -5.93
C ALA A 254 -44.75 6.72 -5.40
N LEU A 255 -44.59 5.91 -4.35
CA LEU A 255 -45.72 5.21 -3.72
C LEU A 255 -46.73 6.17 -3.10
N VAL A 256 -46.28 7.22 -2.40
CA VAL A 256 -47.15 8.24 -1.81
C VAL A 256 -47.93 8.98 -2.90
N VAL A 257 -47.27 9.34 -4.01
CA VAL A 257 -47.92 10.00 -5.15
C VAL A 257 -48.98 9.09 -5.77
N ILE A 258 -48.68 7.81 -6.01
CA ILE A 258 -49.64 6.86 -6.57
C ILE A 258 -50.84 6.67 -5.61
N ALA A 259 -50.57 6.51 -4.32
CA ALA A 259 -51.61 6.34 -3.30
C ALA A 259 -52.53 7.56 -3.17
N HIS A 260 -52.01 8.77 -3.33
CA HIS A 260 -52.82 9.99 -3.34
C HIS A 260 -53.52 10.25 -4.69
N SER A 261 -52.93 9.80 -5.80
CA SER A 261 -53.45 10.08 -7.13
C SER A 261 -54.56 9.09 -7.55
N VAL A 262 -54.53 7.87 -7.03
CA VAL A 262 -55.48 6.81 -7.40
C VAL A 262 -56.50 6.60 -6.28
N LYS A 263 -57.76 6.95 -6.55
CA LYS A 263 -58.89 6.62 -5.67
C LYS A 263 -59.68 5.48 -6.28
N VAL A 264 -59.91 4.41 -5.50
CA VAL A 264 -60.81 3.32 -5.88
C VAL A 264 -62.23 3.76 -5.56
N GLY A 265 -63.07 3.90 -6.58
CA GLY A 265 -64.51 4.13 -6.38
C GLY A 265 -65.24 2.85 -6.02
N ASP A 266 -66.47 2.96 -5.51
CA ASP A 266 -67.30 1.82 -5.10
C ASP A 266 -67.61 0.82 -6.25
N ASP A 267 -67.34 1.21 -7.51
CA ASP A 267 -67.43 0.36 -8.70
C ASP A 267 -66.18 -0.53 -8.95
N ALA A 268 -65.24 -0.60 -7.99
CA ALA A 268 -63.93 -1.28 -8.10
C ALA A 268 -63.02 -0.80 -9.27
N LYS A 269 -63.33 0.32 -9.91
CA LYS A 269 -62.52 0.95 -10.95
C LYS A 269 -61.55 1.98 -10.36
N MET A 270 -60.29 1.93 -10.77
CA MET A 270 -59.26 2.91 -10.39
C MET A 270 -59.42 4.18 -11.24
N ARG A 271 -59.60 5.35 -10.61
CA ARG A 271 -59.65 6.66 -11.30
C ARG A 271 -58.51 7.56 -10.78
N CYS A 272 -57.76 8.18 -11.70
CA CYS A 272 -56.74 9.17 -11.36
C CYS A 272 -57.41 10.52 -11.08
N GLN A 273 -57.28 11.07 -9.87
CA GLN A 273 -57.90 12.37 -9.52
C GLN A 273 -57.10 13.57 -10.03
N LEU A 274 -55.76 13.48 -10.06
CA LEU A 274 -54.88 14.57 -10.48
C LEU A 274 -54.70 14.67 -12.00
N CYS A 275 -54.96 13.59 -12.74
CA CYS A 275 -54.92 13.59 -14.20
C CYS A 275 -56.13 14.31 -14.84
N ALA A 276 -57.11 14.75 -14.04
CA ALA A 276 -58.34 15.35 -14.52
C ALA A 276 -58.37 16.89 -14.41
N GLN A 277 -57.33 17.53 -13.84
CA GLN A 277 -57.37 18.97 -13.52
C GLN A 277 -56.64 19.85 -14.55
N ASP A 278 -55.79 19.30 -15.42
CA ASP A 278 -55.16 20.03 -16.53
C ASP A 278 -55.68 19.51 -17.88
N ASP A 279 -56.91 19.90 -18.23
CA ASP A 279 -57.34 20.12 -19.63
C ASP A 279 -58.81 20.63 -19.69
N PRO A 280 -59.06 21.90 -20.07
CA PRO A 280 -60.28 22.28 -20.76
C PRO A 280 -60.10 22.02 -22.27
N ALA A 281 -59.75 20.78 -22.64
CA ALA A 281 -59.67 20.33 -24.03
C ALA A 281 -59.74 18.80 -24.12
N ALA A 282 -60.76 18.21 -23.49
CA ALA A 282 -61.19 16.90 -23.92
C ALA A 282 -61.74 17.03 -25.34
N ILE A 283 -60.97 16.57 -26.33
CA ILE A 283 -61.41 15.72 -27.45
C ILE A 283 -60.15 15.22 -28.16
N THR A 284 -59.97 13.90 -28.06
CA THR A 284 -59.20 13.02 -28.95
C THR A 284 -57.72 13.31 -29.12
N GLU A 285 -56.89 12.60 -28.35
CA GLU A 285 -55.97 11.60 -28.91
C GLU A 285 -55.42 10.70 -27.78
N ASP A 286 -55.46 9.39 -28.03
CA ASP A 286 -54.55 8.37 -27.52
C ASP A 286 -54.58 7.94 -26.04
N LEU A 287 -55.47 6.98 -25.75
CA LEU A 287 -55.06 5.72 -25.11
C LEU A 287 -55.77 4.55 -25.81
N ALA A 288 -55.41 4.33 -27.08
CA ALA A 288 -55.69 3.09 -27.79
C ALA A 288 -54.83 1.96 -27.20
N MET A 289 -55.29 1.38 -26.09
CA MET A 289 -54.81 0.08 -25.61
C MET A 289 -55.96 -0.91 -25.34
N ASP A 290 -57.15 -0.63 -25.89
CA ASP A 290 -58.28 -1.59 -25.97
C ASP A 290 -58.47 -2.17 -27.38
N GLY A 291 -57.72 -1.69 -28.38
CA GLY A 291 -57.85 -2.14 -29.78
C GLY A 291 -57.19 -3.48 -30.11
N VAL A 292 -56.35 -4.02 -29.22
CA VAL A 292 -55.62 -5.30 -29.45
C VAL A 292 -56.41 -6.52 -28.96
N LEU A 293 -57.34 -6.34 -28.01
CA LEU A 293 -58.17 -7.46 -27.51
C LEU A 293 -59.41 -7.71 -28.39
N GLN A 294 -59.99 -6.68 -29.00
CA GLN A 294 -61.13 -6.87 -29.93
C GLN A 294 -60.72 -7.47 -31.27
N THR A 295 -59.51 -7.20 -31.78
CA THR A 295 -59.02 -7.83 -33.01
C THR A 295 -58.70 -9.31 -32.83
N THR A 296 -58.38 -9.77 -31.61
CA THR A 296 -58.19 -11.21 -31.33
C THR A 296 -59.50 -11.98 -31.16
N GLU A 297 -60.57 -11.34 -30.69
CA GLU A 297 -61.90 -11.97 -30.57
C GLU A 297 -62.60 -12.07 -31.93
N ASP A 298 -62.50 -11.04 -32.78
CA ASP A 298 -63.08 -11.07 -34.13
C ASP A 298 -62.35 -12.02 -35.10
N MET A 299 -61.03 -12.24 -34.91
CA MET A 299 -60.28 -13.24 -35.67
C MET A 299 -60.54 -14.69 -35.20
N ALA A 300 -60.94 -14.89 -33.94
CA ALA A 300 -61.31 -16.21 -33.41
C ALA A 300 -62.74 -16.65 -33.83
N ASP A 301 -63.66 -15.71 -34.06
CA ASP A 301 -65.04 -15.99 -34.54
C ASP A 301 -65.10 -16.20 -36.08
N MET A 302 -64.09 -15.73 -36.84
CA MET A 302 -63.98 -16.03 -38.27
C MET A 302 -63.43 -17.43 -38.58
N ASP A 303 -62.59 -18.01 -37.72
CA ASP A 303 -62.01 -19.36 -37.94
C ASP A 303 -63.01 -20.48 -37.57
N THR A 304 -63.99 -20.19 -36.72
CA THR A 304 -65.07 -21.14 -36.35
C THR A 304 -66.21 -21.21 -37.38
N ARG A 305 -66.33 -20.23 -38.30
CA ARG A 305 -67.31 -20.27 -39.41
C ARG A 305 -66.78 -20.87 -40.71
N ALA A 306 -65.47 -21.17 -40.80
CA ALA A 306 -64.87 -21.80 -41.98
C ALA A 306 -64.93 -23.34 -41.98
N ASN A 307 -65.31 -23.97 -40.85
CA ASN A 307 -65.30 -25.43 -40.69
C ASN A 307 -66.65 -26.01 -40.21
N GLN A 308 -67.73 -25.74 -40.94
CA GLN A 308 -68.95 -26.57 -40.86
C GLN A 308 -69.41 -27.03 -42.26
N PRO A 309 -69.50 -28.35 -42.49
CA PRO A 309 -69.85 -28.92 -43.79
C PRO A 309 -71.34 -28.76 -44.10
N LEU A 310 -71.64 -28.56 -45.39
CA LEU A 310 -72.99 -28.72 -45.94
C LEU A 310 -73.57 -30.10 -45.58
N ALA A 311 -74.72 -30.11 -44.92
CA ALA A 311 -75.68 -31.20 -44.92
C ALA A 311 -77.09 -30.62 -44.77
#